data_AF-A0A963I6U9-F1
#
_entry.id   AF-A0A963I6U9-F1
#
_cell.length_a   1.000
_cell.length_b   1.000
_cell.length_c   1.000
_cell.angle_alpha   90.00
_cell.angle_beta   90.00
_cell.angle_gamma   90.00
#
_symmetry.space_group_name_H-M   'P 1'
#
loop_
_entity.id
_entity.type
_entity.pdbx_description
1 polymer ?
#
loop_
_entity_poly.entity_id
_entity_poly.type
_entity_poly.pdbx_seq_one_letter_code
_entity_poly.pdbx_strand_id
1 'polypeptide(L)'
;MLPFAIAGIQMQVSARHENLTAMGHKLDILMARFPWVQMVLFSELAPYGPSPRHAEPAGGPAEQLFARMAAHHGVWLIPGSVFERCGDDISLRTAVFDHSGGVVTRYSKMFEFQPYETG
;
A
#
# COMPACT_ATOMS: atom_id res chain seq x y z
N MET A 1 -26.27 -7.69 -12.63
CA MET A 1 -24.89 -7.18 -12.46
C MET A 1 -24.68 -6.96 -10.97
N LEU A 2 -23.64 -7.54 -10.38
CA LEU A 2 -23.29 -7.28 -8.98
C LEU A 2 -22.32 -6.08 -8.96
N PRO A 3 -22.69 -4.94 -8.33
CA PRO A 3 -21.79 -3.79 -8.24
C PRO A 3 -20.55 -4.13 -7.40
N PHE A 4 -19.41 -3.51 -7.74
CA PHE A 4 -18.16 -3.64 -6.98
C PHE A 4 -17.76 -2.29 -6.39
N ALA A 5 -17.73 -2.17 -5.06
CA ALA A 5 -17.49 -0.90 -4.38
C ALA A 5 -16.01 -0.66 -4.10
N ILE A 6 -15.51 0.51 -4.50
CA ILE A 6 -14.10 0.91 -4.39
C ILE A 6 -14.00 2.22 -3.60
N ALA A 7 -13.03 2.31 -2.69
CA ALA A 7 -12.71 3.53 -1.95
C ALA A 7 -11.23 3.91 -2.10
N GLY A 8 -10.96 5.20 -2.28
CA GLY A 8 -9.62 5.78 -2.15
C GLY A 8 -9.49 6.52 -0.84
N ILE A 9 -8.46 6.20 -0.04
CA ILE A 9 -8.16 6.92 1.20
C ILE A 9 -7.15 8.03 0.89
N GLN A 10 -7.64 9.27 0.92
CA GLN A 10 -6.77 10.45 0.93
C GLN A 10 -6.42 10.81 2.38
N MET A 11 -5.13 10.71 2.71
CA MET A 11 -4.61 11.02 4.04
C MET A 11 -3.36 11.90 3.95
N GLN A 12 -3.02 12.53 5.07
CA GLN A 12 -1.74 13.22 5.19
C GLN A 12 -0.62 12.18 5.23
N VAL A 13 0.39 12.36 4.37
CA VAL A 13 1.56 11.47 4.28
C VAL A 13 2.77 12.23 4.81
N SER A 14 3.38 11.69 5.86
CA SER A 14 4.63 12.20 6.40
C SER A 14 5.81 11.64 5.62
N ALA A 15 6.81 12.49 5.37
CA ALA A 15 8.11 12.08 4.85
C ALA A 15 9.13 11.76 5.96
N ARG A 16 8.76 11.94 7.24
CA ARG A 16 9.70 11.85 8.38
C ARG A 16 9.56 10.56 9.17
N HIS A 17 8.34 10.06 9.30
CA HIS A 17 8.00 8.86 10.05
C HIS A 17 7.10 7.94 9.22
N GLU A 18 6.92 6.72 9.71
CA GLU A 18 5.97 5.77 9.12
C GLU A 18 4.54 6.33 9.14
N ASN A 19 3.75 5.95 8.13
CA ASN A 19 2.33 6.26 8.04
C ASN A 19 1.46 5.01 8.13
N LEU A 20 2.04 3.80 8.22
CA LEU A 20 1.35 2.51 8.33
C LEU A 20 0.32 2.52 9.46
N THR A 21 0.68 3.07 10.63
CA THR A 21 -0.24 3.19 11.77
C THR A 21 -1.45 4.04 11.43
N ALA A 22 -1.22 5.20 10.79
CA ALA A 22 -2.28 6.09 10.36
C ALA A 22 -3.12 5.49 9.20
N MET A 23 -2.50 4.75 8.29
CA MET A 23 -3.18 4.01 7.22
C MET A 23 -4.14 2.99 7.80
N GLY A 24 -3.69 2.16 8.75
CA GLY A 24 -4.53 1.18 9.45
C GLY A 24 -5.74 1.83 10.11
N HIS A 25 -5.51 2.88 10.90
CA HIS A 25 -6.60 3.61 11.54
C HIS A 25 -7.60 4.22 10.55
N LYS A 26 -7.12 4.73 9.40
CA LYS A 26 -8.02 5.24 8.34
C LYS A 26 -8.81 4.13 7.67
N LEU A 27 -8.22 2.96 7.46
CA LEU A 27 -8.90 1.77 6.97
C LEU A 27 -9.99 1.32 7.95
N ASP A 28 -9.68 1.26 9.25
CA ASP A 28 -10.65 0.89 10.29
C ASP A 28 -11.87 1.83 10.28
N ILE A 29 -11.64 3.14 10.20
CA ILE A 29 -12.72 4.14 10.11
C ILE A 29 -13.54 3.94 8.82
N LEU A 30 -12.88 3.69 7.68
CA LEU A 30 -13.56 3.47 6.41
C LEU A 30 -14.48 2.24 6.52
N MET A 31 -13.96 1.12 7.00
CA MET A 31 -14.70 -0.14 7.08
C MET A 31 -15.83 -0.09 8.12
N ALA A 32 -15.66 0.65 9.20
CA ALA A 32 -16.73 0.89 10.17
C ALA A 32 -17.90 1.72 9.59
N ARG A 33 -17.61 2.68 8.69
CA ARG A 33 -18.63 3.57 8.11
C ARG A 33 -19.26 3.00 6.83
N PHE A 34 -18.47 2.27 6.06
CA PHE A 34 -18.85 1.76 4.74
C PHE A 34 -18.48 0.27 4.62
N PRO A 35 -19.10 -0.62 5.42
CA PRO A 35 -18.74 -2.04 5.47
C PRO A 35 -19.01 -2.80 4.15
N TRP A 36 -19.69 -2.16 3.19
CA TRP A 36 -19.93 -2.70 1.85
C TRP A 36 -18.80 -2.44 0.85
N VAL A 37 -17.74 -1.70 1.21
CA VAL A 37 -16.57 -1.49 0.35
C VAL A 37 -15.81 -2.81 0.18
N GLN A 38 -15.41 -3.11 -1.06
CA GLN A 38 -14.74 -4.37 -1.41
C GLN A 38 -13.28 -4.19 -1.79
N MET A 39 -12.88 -2.98 -2.21
CA MET A 39 -11.49 -2.63 -2.50
C MET A 39 -11.13 -1.26 -1.94
N VAL A 40 -9.95 -1.17 -1.33
CA VAL A 40 -9.41 0.07 -0.78
C VAL A 40 -8.05 0.36 -1.40
N LEU A 41 -7.85 1.62 -1.81
CA LEU A 41 -6.61 2.10 -2.38
C LEU A 41 -6.04 3.25 -1.55
N PHE A 42 -4.73 3.27 -1.39
CA PHE A 42 -3.94 4.39 -0.89
C PHE A 42 -3.07 4.97 -2.01
N SER A 43 -2.59 6.20 -1.81
CA SER A 43 -1.74 6.89 -2.79
C SER A 43 -0.33 6.32 -2.87
N GLU A 44 0.37 6.63 -3.96
CA GLU A 44 1.81 6.42 -4.10
C GLU A 44 2.56 6.89 -2.84
N LEU A 45 3.58 6.12 -2.42
CA LEU A 45 4.43 6.41 -1.26
C LEU A 45 3.71 6.58 0.08
N ALA A 46 2.41 6.28 0.18
CA ALA A 46 1.64 6.45 1.41
C ALA A 46 2.31 5.83 2.65
N PRO A 47 2.90 4.61 2.60
CA PRO A 47 3.45 3.95 3.79
C PRO A 47 4.59 4.69 4.50
N TYR A 48 5.52 5.26 3.75
CA TYR A 48 6.78 5.77 4.30
C TYR A 48 7.25 7.12 3.72
N GLY A 49 6.47 7.70 2.79
CA GLY A 49 6.88 8.88 2.04
C GLY A 49 8.04 8.60 1.06
N PRO A 50 8.62 9.65 0.46
CA PRO A 50 9.57 9.53 -0.67
C PRO A 50 10.98 9.08 -0.28
N SER A 51 11.20 8.59 0.96
CA SER A 51 12.55 8.23 1.41
C SER A 51 12.84 6.73 1.22
N PRO A 52 13.90 6.34 0.48
CA PRO A 52 14.24 4.94 0.24
C PRO A 52 14.85 4.24 1.45
N ARG A 53 15.11 4.96 2.55
CA ARG A 53 15.68 4.40 3.80
C ARG A 53 14.85 3.28 4.43
N HIS A 54 13.56 3.22 4.10
CA HIS A 54 12.64 2.19 4.58
C HIS A 54 12.45 1.06 3.55
N ALA A 55 13.35 0.94 2.56
CA ALA A 55 13.26 -0.11 1.57
C ALA A 55 13.42 -1.49 2.19
N GLU A 56 12.38 -2.31 2.06
CA GLU A 56 12.30 -3.68 2.56
C GLU A 56 12.28 -4.65 1.37
N PRO A 57 12.77 -5.90 1.51
CA PRO A 57 12.54 -6.92 0.50
C PRO A 57 11.05 -7.28 0.41
N ALA A 58 10.63 -7.89 -0.71
CA ALA A 58 9.30 -8.48 -0.84
C ALA A 58 8.99 -9.42 0.34
N GLY A 59 7.76 -9.35 0.87
CA GLY A 59 7.37 -10.08 2.09
C GLY A 59 7.93 -9.50 3.40
N GLY A 60 8.50 -8.30 3.38
CA GLY A 60 8.97 -7.57 4.55
C GLY A 60 7.86 -7.16 5.54
N PRO A 61 8.23 -6.56 6.69
CA PRO A 61 7.30 -6.13 7.73
C PRO A 61 6.08 -5.32 7.24
N ALA A 62 6.28 -4.37 6.33
CA ALA A 62 5.20 -3.56 5.78
C ALA A 62 4.21 -4.40 4.95
N GLU A 63 4.73 -5.28 4.08
CA GLU A 63 3.92 -6.18 3.26
C GLU A 63 3.08 -7.12 4.12
N GLN A 64 3.69 -7.70 5.17
CA GLN A 64 2.98 -8.55 6.12
C GLN A 64 1.89 -7.80 6.89
N LEU A 65 2.12 -6.52 7.20
CA LEU A 65 1.10 -5.69 7.83
C LEU A 65 -0.08 -5.43 6.88
N PHE A 66 0.17 -5.11 5.61
CA PHE A 66 -0.89 -4.94 4.62
C PHE A 66 -1.68 -6.22 4.38
N ALA A 67 -1.01 -7.37 4.31
CA ALA A 67 -1.67 -8.68 4.25
C ALA A 67 -2.63 -8.87 5.43
N ARG A 68 -2.18 -8.57 6.66
CA ARG A 68 -3.05 -8.64 7.85
C ARG A 68 -4.21 -7.65 7.79
N MET A 69 -4.00 -6.42 7.32
CA MET A 69 -5.04 -5.41 7.17
C MET A 69 -6.13 -5.85 6.17
N ALA A 70 -5.71 -6.37 5.01
CA ALA A 70 -6.61 -6.88 3.99
C ALA A 70 -7.44 -8.07 4.50
N ALA A 71 -6.78 -9.03 5.14
CA ALA A 71 -7.41 -10.21 5.73
C ALA A 71 -8.38 -9.86 6.87
N HIS A 72 -7.99 -8.92 7.74
CA HIS A 72 -8.80 -8.51 8.88
C HIS A 72 -10.14 -7.89 8.45
N HIS A 73 -10.12 -7.06 7.41
CA HIS A 73 -11.30 -6.38 6.89
C HIS A 73 -12.01 -7.13 5.76
N GLY A 74 -11.43 -8.21 5.24
CA GLY A 74 -11.98 -8.97 4.13
C GLY A 74 -12.08 -8.18 2.82
N VAL A 75 -11.10 -7.31 2.56
CA VAL A 75 -11.08 -6.40 1.39
C VAL A 75 -9.88 -6.63 0.50
N TRP A 76 -10.02 -6.31 -0.78
CA TRP A 76 -8.88 -6.07 -1.64
C TRP A 76 -8.16 -4.80 -1.19
N LEU A 77 -6.83 -4.86 -1.07
CA LEU A 77 -6.03 -3.73 -0.61
C LEU A 77 -4.92 -3.40 -1.61
N ILE A 78 -4.85 -2.14 -2.00
CA ILE A 78 -3.74 -1.55 -2.74
C ILE A 78 -3.15 -0.47 -1.83
N PRO A 79 -2.08 -0.75 -1.06
CA PRO A 79 -1.57 0.14 -0.02
C PRO A 79 -0.79 1.34 -0.56
N GLY A 80 -0.85 1.59 -1.87
CA GLY A 80 0.06 2.48 -2.56
C GLY A 80 1.38 1.77 -2.87
N SER A 81 2.42 2.57 -3.06
CA SER A 81 3.74 2.06 -3.42
C SER A 81 4.75 2.22 -2.29
N VAL A 82 5.72 1.31 -2.25
CA VAL A 82 6.87 1.32 -1.35
C VAL A 82 8.15 1.16 -2.15
N PHE A 83 9.25 1.67 -1.61
CA PHE A 83 10.56 1.25 -2.08
C PHE A 83 10.77 -0.21 -1.67
N GLU A 84 10.97 -1.09 -2.64
CA GLU A 84 11.26 -2.50 -2.41
C GLU A 84 12.72 -2.78 -2.81
N ARG A 85 13.46 -3.50 -1.96
CA ARG A 85 14.83 -3.93 -2.24
C ARG A 85 14.84 -5.21 -3.06
N CYS A 86 15.51 -5.18 -4.20
CA CYS A 86 15.61 -6.28 -5.14
C CYS A 86 17.08 -6.56 -5.48
N GLY A 87 17.72 -7.39 -4.66
CA GLY A 87 19.18 -7.55 -4.73
C GLY A 87 19.85 -6.25 -4.32
N ASP A 88 20.68 -5.70 -5.20
CA ASP A 88 21.40 -4.45 -5.00
C ASP A 88 20.58 -3.20 -5.41
N ASP A 89 19.45 -3.41 -6.11
CA ASP A 89 18.61 -2.33 -6.63
C ASP A 89 17.45 -2.00 -5.68
N ILE A 90 16.97 -0.76 -5.75
CA ILE A 90 15.74 -0.31 -5.10
C ILE A 90 14.78 0.17 -6.17
N SER A 91 13.56 -0.36 -6.19
CA SER A 91 12.53 0.07 -7.13
C SER A 91 11.24 0.41 -6.40
N LEU A 92 10.47 1.34 -6.95
CA LEU A 92 9.16 1.63 -6.42
C LEU A 92 8.15 0.56 -6.87
N ARG A 93 7.54 -0.14 -5.91
CA ARG A 93 6.62 -1.25 -6.17
C ARG A 93 5.30 -1.11 -5.43
N THR A 94 4.25 -1.61 -6.08
CA THR A 94 2.90 -1.69 -5.53
C THR A 94 2.48 -3.15 -5.52
N ALA A 95 2.17 -3.69 -4.35
CA ALA A 95 1.55 -5.00 -4.21
C ALA A 95 0.02 -4.88 -4.16
N VAL A 96 -0.69 -5.86 -4.71
CA VAL A 96 -2.14 -5.98 -4.61
C VAL A 96 -2.48 -7.18 -3.75
N PHE A 97 -3.22 -6.95 -2.67
CA PHE A 97 -3.64 -7.99 -1.74
C PHE A 97 -5.11 -8.34 -1.98
N ASP A 98 -5.43 -9.62 -1.97
CA ASP A 98 -6.82 -10.09 -1.92
C ASP A 98 -7.38 -10.02 -0.49
N HIS A 99 -8.68 -10.33 -0.36
CA HIS A 99 -9.41 -10.33 0.90
C HIS A 99 -8.91 -11.35 1.94
N SER A 100 -8.06 -12.29 1.56
CA SER A 100 -7.42 -13.25 2.49
C SER A 100 -6.05 -12.76 2.98
N GLY A 101 -5.57 -11.63 2.44
CA GLY A 101 -4.22 -11.12 2.68
C GLY A 101 -3.17 -11.71 1.74
N GLY A 102 -3.56 -12.49 0.73
CA GLY A 102 -2.65 -13.03 -0.27
C GLY A 102 -2.22 -11.96 -1.27
N VAL A 103 -0.93 -11.93 -1.64
CA VAL A 103 -0.44 -11.05 -2.72
C VAL A 103 -0.78 -11.67 -4.06
N VAL A 104 -1.66 -11.02 -4.82
CA VAL A 104 -2.14 -11.50 -6.14
C VAL A 104 -1.20 -11.05 -7.26
N THR A 105 -0.67 -9.84 -7.17
CA THR A 105 0.27 -9.31 -8.16
C THR A 105 1.13 -8.20 -7.57
N ARG A 106 2.22 -7.88 -8.27
CA ARG A 106 3.09 -6.74 -8.00
C ARG A 106 3.31 -5.96 -9.27
N TYR A 107 3.31 -4.63 -9.15
CA TYR A 107 3.67 -3.71 -10.21
C TYR A 107 4.93 -2.95 -9.82
N SER A 108 5.92 -2.92 -10.71
CA SER A 108 7.12 -2.08 -10.59
C SER A 108 6.94 -0.84 -11.45
N LYS A 109 7.16 0.35 -10.87
CA LYS A 109 7.10 1.62 -11.59
C LYS A 109 8.07 1.59 -12.77
N MET A 110 7.53 1.70 -13.99
CA MET A 110 8.33 1.62 -15.22
C MET A 110 8.99 2.95 -15.59
N PHE A 111 8.34 4.06 -15.22
CA PHE A 111 8.77 5.41 -15.55
C PHE A 111 8.89 6.20 -14.27
N GLU A 112 10.12 6.40 -13.83
CA GLU A 112 10.43 7.18 -12.64
C GLU A 112 10.17 8.66 -12.87
N PHE A 113 9.87 9.37 -11.78
CA PHE A 113 9.65 10.81 -11.86
C PHE A 113 10.98 11.57 -11.92
N GLN A 114 11.65 11.47 -13.05
CA GLN A 114 12.91 12.16 -13.28
C GLN A 114 12.73 13.68 -13.35
N PRO A 115 13.71 14.47 -12.88
CA PRO A 115 15.01 14.05 -12.33
C PRO A 115 14.97 13.79 -10.80
N TYR A 116 13.80 13.77 -10.18
CA TYR A 116 13.64 13.74 -8.72
C TYR A 116 13.73 12.34 -8.11
N GLU A 117 13.29 11.34 -8.87
CA GLU A 117 13.50 9.93 -8.58
C GLU A 117 14.57 9.40 -9.53
N THR A 118 15.57 8.74 -8.95
CA THR A 118 16.63 8.03 -9.64
C THR A 118 16.78 6.66 -8.98
N GLY A 119 16.39 5.61 -9.69
CA GLY A 119 16.74 4.22 -9.43
C GLY A 119 17.93 3.79 -10.28
#